data_AF-A0A7J9EJI3-F1
#
_entry.id   AF-A0A7J9EJI3-F1
#
_cell.length_a   1.000
_cell.length_b   1.000
_cell.length_c   1.000
_cell.angle_alpha   90.00
_cell.angle_beta   90.00
_cell.angle_gamma   90.00
#
_symmetry.space_group_name_H-M   'P 1'
#
loop_
_entity.id
_entity.type
_entity.pdbx_description
1 polymer ?
#
loop_
_entity_poly.entity_id
_entity_poly.type
_entity_poly.pdbx_seq_one_letter_code
_entity_poly.pdbx_strand_id
1 'polypeptide(L)' 'MDEIVHPGGWSSNRQPERAETVYYGEYKCTGKGATPATREKFVKQLSDVEAEPFLVLDYVEGTKWLLPPPAVPK' A
#
# COMPACT_ATOMS: atom_id res chain seq x y z
N MET A 1 -6.09 -9.93 -2.73
CA MET A 1 -7.27 -9.41 -2.01
C MET A 1 -8.46 -10.32 -2.31
N ASP A 2 -9.10 -10.84 -1.27
CA ASP A 2 -10.28 -11.69 -1.40
C ASP A 2 -11.59 -10.87 -1.31
N GLU A 3 -12.73 -11.48 -1.62
CA GLU A 3 -14.05 -10.85 -1.69
C GLU A 3 -14.57 -10.29 -0.35
N ILE A 4 -13.89 -10.57 0.76
CA ILE A 4 -14.18 -9.97 2.07
C ILE A 4 -13.91 -8.45 2.13
N VAL A 5 -13.09 -7.92 1.22
CA VAL A 5 -12.81 -6.49 1.13
C VAL A 5 -14.03 -5.78 0.52
N HIS A 6 -14.61 -4.83 1.25
CA HIS A 6 -15.70 -4.01 0.75
C HIS A 6 -15.29 -3.32 -0.57
N PRO A 7 -16.17 -3.18 -1.59
CA PRO A 7 -15.80 -2.59 -2.87
C PRO A 7 -15.17 -1.19 -2.78
N GLY A 8 -15.61 -0.37 -1.81
CA GLY A 8 -15.01 0.94 -1.49
C GLY A 8 -13.56 0.88 -1.01
N GLY A 9 -13.10 -0.28 -0.51
CA GLY A 9 -11.75 -0.56 0.00
C GLY A 9 -11.44 0.12 1.33
N TRP A 10 -11.66 1.43 1.39
CA TRP A 10 -11.36 2.29 2.52
C TRP A 10 -12.62 2.99 3.01
N SER A 11 -12.56 3.53 4.23
CA SER A 11 -13.64 4.31 4.82
C SER A 11 -13.08 5.65 5.28
N SER A 12 -13.88 6.72 5.16
CA SER A 12 -13.58 8.01 5.78
C SER A 12 -13.61 7.96 7.31
N ASN A 13 -14.06 6.85 7.91
CA ASN A 13 -14.20 6.69 9.37
C ASN A 13 -14.93 7.87 10.04
N ARG A 14 -16.00 8.35 9.38
CA ARG A 14 -16.80 9.52 9.79
C ARG A 14 -16.01 10.84 9.85
N GLN A 15 -14.87 10.92 9.16
CA GLN A 15 -13.99 12.08 9.09
C GLN A 15 -13.65 12.41 7.62
N PRO A 16 -14.66 12.86 6.83
CA PRO A 16 -14.49 13.12 5.40
C PRO A 16 -13.42 14.17 5.08
N GLU A 17 -13.16 15.11 5.99
CA GLU A 17 -12.12 16.13 5.87
C GLU A 17 -10.71 15.54 5.74
N ARG A 18 -10.49 14.31 6.21
CA ARG A 18 -9.20 13.63 6.07
C ARG A 18 -8.92 13.17 4.64
N ALA A 19 -9.93 13.08 3.78
CA ALA A 19 -9.75 12.69 2.38
C ALA A 19 -8.74 13.57 1.63
N GLU A 20 -8.55 14.82 2.07
CA GLU A 20 -7.61 15.78 1.48
C GLU A 20 -6.16 15.60 1.99
N THR A 21 -5.96 14.92 3.12
CA THR A 21 -4.65 14.82 3.79
C THR A 21 -4.09 13.40 3.87
N VAL A 22 -4.94 12.37 3.74
CA VAL A 22 -4.49 10.98 3.73
C VAL A 22 -3.80 10.60 2.43
N TYR A 23 -2.89 9.64 2.51
CA TYR A 23 -2.28 8.99 1.36
C TYR A 23 -2.50 7.48 1.46
N TYR A 24 -3.55 6.98 0.81
CA TYR A 24 -3.81 5.55 0.66
C TYR A 24 -3.63 5.15 -0.79
N GLY A 25 -2.77 4.16 -1.02
CA GLY A 25 -2.42 3.66 -2.35
C GLY A 25 -2.53 2.14 -2.42
N GLU A 26 -3.02 1.65 -3.55
CA GLU A 26 -2.97 0.23 -3.91
C GLU A 26 -2.03 0.07 -5.11
N TYR A 27 -1.16 -0.94 -5.07
CA TYR A 27 -0.20 -1.23 -6.12
C TYR A 27 -0.27 -2.71 -6.50
N LYS A 28 -0.49 -3.00 -7.80
CA LYS A 28 -0.52 -4.35 -8.40
C LYS A 28 -1.31 -5.40 -7.57
N CYS A 29 -2.39 -4.97 -6.92
CA CYS A 29 -3.24 -5.85 -6.12
C CYS A 29 -4.09 -6.75 -7.04
N THR A 30 -4.18 -8.04 -6.72
CA THR A 30 -4.92 -9.04 -7.50
C THR A 30 -5.96 -9.78 -6.65
N GLY A 31 -6.85 -10.53 -7.29
CA GLY A 31 -7.91 -11.32 -6.64
C GLY A 31 -9.28 -10.62 -6.63
N LYS A 32 -10.33 -11.34 -6.21
CA LYS A 32 -11.73 -10.90 -6.33
C LYS A 32 -12.04 -9.59 -5.62
N GLY A 33 -11.35 -9.27 -4.52
CA GLY A 33 -11.54 -8.02 -3.78
C GLY A 33 -10.74 -6.83 -4.30
N ALA A 34 -9.86 -7.02 -5.28
CA ALA A 34 -9.10 -5.95 -5.90
C ALA A 34 -9.96 -5.29 -6.99
N THR A 35 -10.82 -4.34 -6.58
CA THR A 35 -11.74 -3.63 -7.48
C THR A 35 -11.44 -2.12 -7.53
N PRO A 36 -10.35 -1.69 -8.20
CA PRO A 36 -9.96 -0.27 -8.27
C PRO A 36 -11.06 0.71 -8.67
N ALA A 37 -11.92 0.29 -9.61
CA ALA A 37 -12.99 1.13 -10.14
C ALA A 37 -14.09 1.47 -9.12
N THR A 38 -14.19 0.72 -8.01
CA THR A 38 -15.21 0.93 -6.98
C THR A 38 -14.67 1.58 -5.72
N ARG A 39 -13.37 1.94 -5.69
CA ARG A 39 -12.73 2.50 -4.51
C ARG A 39 -13.24 3.90 -4.19
N GLU A 40 -13.15 4.26 -2.92
CA GLU A 40 -13.31 5.65 -2.49
C GLU A 40 -12.38 6.58 -3.29
N LYS A 41 -12.86 7.78 -3.61
CA LYS A 41 -12.19 8.68 -4.56
C LYS A 41 -10.79 9.14 -4.13
N PHE A 42 -10.51 9.14 -2.83
CA PHE A 42 -9.21 9.53 -2.27
C PHE A 42 -8.17 8.40 -2.32
N VAL A 43 -8.56 7.19 -2.73
CA VAL A 43 -7.67 6.03 -2.85
C VAL A 43 -6.95 6.11 -4.19
N LYS A 44 -5.62 5.96 -4.18
CA LYS A 44 -4.78 6.03 -5.36
C LYS A 44 -4.48 4.63 -5.88
N GLN A 45 -4.47 4.46 -7.20
CA GLN A 45 -3.80 3.33 -7.83
C GLN A 45 -2.40 3.80 -8.21
N LEU A 46 -1.39 3.22 -7.56
CA LEU A 46 -0.02 3.70 -7.71
C LEU A 46 0.59 3.18 -9.02
N SER A 47 1.27 4.06 -9.73
CA SER A 47 2.22 3.67 -10.78
C SER A 47 3.49 3.04 -10.17
N ASP A 48 4.31 2.40 -11.00
CA ASP A 48 5.58 1.82 -10.56
C ASP A 48 6.49 2.88 -9.91
N VAL A 49 6.51 4.11 -10.44
CA VAL A 49 7.29 5.24 -9.90
C VAL A 49 6.74 5.74 -8.57
N GLU A 50 5.41 5.82 -8.42
CA GLU A 50 4.79 6.22 -7.15
C GLU A 50 4.95 5.15 -6.07
N ALA A 51 5.04 3.87 -6.45
CA ALA A 51 5.24 2.76 -5.53
C ALA A 51 6.71 2.58 -5.11
N GLU A 52 7.66 2.94 -5.97
CA GLU A 52 9.11 2.73 -5.76
C GLU A 52 9.62 3.14 -4.36
N PRO A 53 9.27 4.33 -3.81
CA PRO A 53 9.77 4.73 -2.50
C PRO A 53 9.35 3.80 -1.37
N PHE A 54 8.25 3.06 -1.52
CA PHE A 54 7.72 2.12 -0.53
C PHE A 54 8.28 0.69 -0.68
N LEU A 55 9.00 0.41 -1.77
CA LEU A 55 9.51 -0.92 -2.11
C LEU A 55 11.01 -1.10 -1.80
N VAL A 56 11.69 -0.02 -1.41
CA VAL A 56 13.13 -0.01 -1.14
C VAL A 56 13.42 0.13 0.36
N LEU A 57 14.58 -0.39 0.78
CA LEU A 57 15.01 -0.38 2.19
C LEU A 57 15.17 1.04 2.76
N ASP A 58 15.43 2.01 1.89
CA ASP A 58 15.61 3.41 2.28
C ASP A 58 14.37 4.00 2.95
N TYR A 59 13.18 3.48 2.64
CA TYR A 59 11.91 3.91 3.26
C TYR A 59 11.95 3.83 4.79
N VAL A 60 12.62 2.82 5.32
CA VAL A 60 12.75 2.54 6.77
C VAL A 60 14.18 2.72 7.26
N GLU A 61 15.05 3.35 6.47
CA GLU A 61 16.48 3.50 6.75
C GLU A 61 17.15 2.16 7.08
N GLY A 62 16.76 1.09 6.36
CA GLY A 62 17.13 -0.28 6.67
C GLY A 62 18.65 -0.51 6.78
N THR A 63 19.46 0.25 6.04
CA THR A 63 20.93 0.18 6.10
C THR A 63 21.52 0.50 7.47
N LYS A 64 20.77 1.18 8.36
CA LYS A 64 21.23 1.54 9.70
C LYS A 64 21.01 0.45 10.75
N TRP A 65 20.05 -0.46 10.53
CA TRP A 65 19.60 -1.38 11.58
C TRP A 65 19.34 -2.81 11.10
N LEU A 66 19.10 -3.02 9.81
CA LEU A 66 18.88 -4.34 9.26
C LEU A 66 20.20 -5.10 9.21
N LEU A 67 20.26 -6.22 9.93
CA LEU A 67 21.42 -7.11 9.92
C LEU A 67 21.56 -7.78 8.55
N PRO A 68 22.79 -8.10 8.12
CA PRO A 68 22.99 -8.87 6.90
C PRO A 68 22.30 -10.24 7.02
N PRO A 69 21.89 -10.86 5.90
CA PRO A 69 21.37 -12.21 5.90
C PRO A 69 22.31 -13.17 6.66
N PRO A 70 21.78 -14.12 7.46
CA PRO A 70 22.62 -15.10 8.13
C PRO A 70 23.50 -15.83 7.13
N ALA A 71 24.79 -15.98 7.45
CA ALA A 71 25.67 -16.82 6.65
C ALA A 71 25.20 -18.28 6.80
N VAL A 72 24.55 -18.83 5.78
CA VAL A 72 24.22 -20.26 5.75
C VAL A 72 25.53 -21.01 5.50
N PRO A 73 26.00 -21.87 6.41
CA PRO A 73 27.15 -22.72 6.14
C PRO A 73 26.81 -23.64 4.97
N LYS A 74 27.75 -23.78 4.02
CA LYS A 74 27.64 -24.74 2.92
C LYS A 74 27.63 -26.17 3.44
#